data_AF-A0A819TQ62-F1
#
_entry.id   AF-A0A819TQ62-F1
#
_cell.length_a   1.000
_cell.length_b   1.000
_cell.length_c   1.000
_cell.angle_alpha   90.00
_cell.angle_beta   90.00
_cell.angle_gamma   90.00
#
_symmetry.space_group_name_H-M   'P 1'
#
loop_
_entity.id
_entity.type
_entity.pdbx_description
1 polymer ?
#
loop_
_entity_poly.entity_id
_entity_poly.type
_entity_poly.pdbx_seq_one_letter_code
_entity_poly.pdbx_strand_id
1 'polypeptide(L)'
;MFVHQKQYRTSREYIVLIPLQKTSTINKVSIERRNIDDTTDKNILYIGNGSNVDFIIYKNAQLIQDDNESNQFSTQFKVFMIDKQTKKLHQENRTINFWFNNHFGQNQYADDTNEFLRILFKSDEFPRDYFSFIKRLMELLRLFSSIRKLELQIQTLIDNNHPKYENNLQQNADLIKEKLLDLLEQAFPNPMFVNDLAKYLEYDDQIVFQYLSELEDKNLVKHLNHNGQQWTRVIISAEEEDTHKVILYKSISELSNSLRPTIAIITVNYFEKLAVDAMIENKVTFVRHKAGESNVYTIGTIGTHHIVSTKLPLIGRSRTAQISTGSTTTRLLGTFQYVQHVFIIGCAGGIPHYIDASKHIRRGDIIVGYPNEEDYVYGIYEAEKSAEGYEFVSTCYKPKSFQLYQLLEPIKENYQQTHLNRSSTHRYPWEKFLEDGIKYLLSHNIDCLPQSNDRLCIKTENNEIIEIEHPNNERKDYLRPAIRFGMIAGGKNILTNDYFKITLCDKCNVLCFDSEIDQVIAAIQGNHIESFMIIHGISDYHDGTLNKEWQPYSSLCAAAFMKTIIYKIPNNLYAHSNIQHDDDIL
;
A
#
# COMPACT_ATOMS: atom_id res chain seq x y z
N MET A 1 10.27 -25.19 -72.10
CA MET A 1 10.25 -23.85 -71.49
C MET A 1 9.88 -24.03 -70.03
N PHE A 2 10.87 -23.95 -69.13
CA PHE A 2 10.69 -24.09 -67.69
C PHE A 2 9.93 -22.88 -67.15
N VAL A 3 8.76 -23.12 -66.53
CA VAL A 3 8.03 -22.10 -65.80
C VAL A 3 8.50 -22.15 -64.34
N HIS A 4 9.20 -21.11 -63.92
CA HIS A 4 9.57 -20.88 -62.52
C HIS A 4 8.31 -20.82 -61.65
N GLN A 5 8.11 -21.83 -60.79
CA GLN A 5 7.31 -21.67 -59.58
C GLN A 5 8.10 -20.76 -58.63
N LYS A 6 7.73 -19.48 -58.57
CA LYS A 6 8.05 -18.63 -57.42
C LYS A 6 7.34 -19.22 -56.21
N GLN A 7 8.08 -19.93 -55.35
CA GLN A 7 7.66 -20.17 -53.98
C GLN A 7 7.48 -18.81 -53.33
N TYR A 8 6.24 -18.42 -53.05
CA TYR A 8 5.97 -17.36 -52.09
C TYR A 8 6.47 -17.86 -50.73
N ARG A 9 7.67 -17.44 -50.34
CA ARG A 9 8.14 -17.56 -48.95
C ARG A 9 7.23 -16.65 -48.13
N THR A 10 6.37 -17.25 -47.31
CA THR A 10 5.62 -16.51 -46.29
C THR A 10 6.64 -15.99 -45.28
N SER A 11 6.92 -14.70 -45.31
CA SER A 11 7.78 -14.03 -44.32
C SER A 11 7.21 -14.28 -42.93
N ARG A 12 7.95 -14.98 -42.08
CA ARG A 12 7.54 -15.25 -40.70
C ARG A 12 8.18 -14.21 -39.79
N GLU A 13 7.39 -13.66 -38.88
CA GLU A 13 7.89 -12.73 -37.87
C GLU A 13 8.60 -13.52 -36.76
N TYR A 14 9.80 -13.07 -36.40
CA TYR A 14 10.60 -13.59 -35.31
C TYR A 14 10.94 -12.47 -34.33
N ILE A 15 11.16 -12.84 -33.07
CA ILE A 15 11.77 -11.95 -32.08
C ILE A 15 13.26 -12.21 -32.07
N VAL A 16 14.01 -11.15 -32.36
CA VAL A 16 15.42 -11.23 -32.65
C VAL A 16 16.22 -10.53 -31.56
N LEU A 17 17.15 -11.24 -30.94
CA LEU A 17 18.16 -10.68 -30.03
C LEU A 17 19.43 -10.34 -30.81
N ILE A 18 19.86 -9.09 -30.75
CA ILE A 18 21.05 -8.59 -31.43
C ILE A 18 21.99 -7.95 -30.40
N PRO A 19 23.21 -8.48 -30.19
CA PRO A 19 24.19 -7.84 -29.32
C PRO A 19 24.75 -6.59 -30.00
N LEU A 20 24.56 -5.42 -29.37
CA LEU A 20 24.99 -4.11 -29.89
C LEU A 20 26.40 -3.75 -29.42
N GLN A 21 26.65 -3.88 -28.11
CA GLN A 21 27.92 -3.49 -27.49
C GLN A 21 28.20 -4.38 -26.29
N LYS A 22 29.44 -4.83 -26.16
CA LYS A 22 29.91 -5.54 -24.96
C LYS A 22 31.28 -5.02 -24.56
N THR A 23 31.33 -4.33 -23.42
CA THR A 23 32.55 -3.84 -22.77
C THR A 23 32.66 -4.45 -21.37
N SER A 24 33.72 -4.14 -20.62
CA SER A 24 33.88 -4.61 -19.24
C SER A 24 32.82 -4.05 -18.28
N THR A 25 32.22 -2.91 -18.60
CA THR A 25 31.26 -2.20 -17.73
C THR A 25 29.88 -2.02 -18.33
N ILE A 26 29.77 -2.01 -19.67
CA ILE A 26 28.51 -1.78 -20.38
C ILE A 26 28.23 -2.95 -21.32
N ASN A 27 27.01 -3.50 -21.22
CA ASN A 27 26.48 -4.51 -22.12
C ASN A 27 25.15 -4.02 -22.69
N LYS A 28 25.05 -3.96 -24.02
CA LYS A 28 23.93 -3.38 -24.75
C LYS A 28 23.39 -4.39 -25.76
N VAL A 29 22.08 -4.66 -25.71
CA VAL A 29 21.40 -5.59 -26.62
C VAL A 29 20.11 -4.99 -27.15
N SER A 30 19.79 -5.27 -28.41
CA SER A 30 18.50 -4.98 -29.03
C SER A 30 17.64 -6.24 -29.06
N ILE A 31 16.36 -6.12 -28.76
CA ILE A 31 15.36 -7.17 -28.92
C ILE A 31 14.24 -6.60 -29.79
N GLU A 32 14.05 -7.12 -30.99
CA GLU A 32 13.15 -6.51 -31.97
C GLU A 32 12.40 -7.53 -32.81
N ARG A 33 11.23 -7.13 -33.31
CA ARG A 33 10.43 -7.91 -34.25
C ARG A 33 11.00 -7.74 -35.66
N ARG A 34 11.29 -8.86 -36.33
CA ARG A 34 11.72 -8.86 -37.73
C ARG A 34 11.05 -9.96 -38.52
N ASN A 35 10.64 -9.63 -39.74
CA ASN A 35 10.30 -10.61 -40.76
C ASN A 35 11.58 -11.16 -41.38
N ILE A 36 11.81 -12.47 -41.27
CA ILE A 36 13.02 -13.12 -41.80
C ILE A 36 12.62 -14.14 -42.86
N ASP A 37 13.09 -13.89 -44.09
CA ASP A 37 12.81 -14.73 -45.26
C ASP A 37 13.82 -15.87 -45.44
N ASP A 38 14.98 -15.78 -44.79
CA ASP A 38 16.04 -16.78 -44.88
C ASP A 38 16.67 -17.06 -43.51
N THR A 39 16.35 -18.21 -42.93
CA THR A 39 16.88 -18.67 -41.65
C THR A 39 18.27 -19.31 -41.76
N THR A 40 18.87 -19.33 -42.96
CA THR A 40 20.24 -19.84 -43.19
C THR A 40 21.32 -18.75 -43.16
N ASP A 41 20.96 -17.52 -42.77
CA ASP A 41 21.92 -16.43 -42.59
C ASP A 41 23.06 -16.85 -41.64
N LYS A 42 24.31 -16.73 -42.12
CA LYS A 42 25.53 -17.10 -41.39
C LYS A 42 25.72 -16.28 -40.10
N ASN A 43 25.04 -15.14 -39.99
CA ASN A 43 25.05 -14.28 -38.81
C ASN A 43 24.08 -14.74 -37.72
N ILE A 44 23.17 -15.67 -38.02
CA ILE A 44 22.32 -16.32 -37.02
C ILE A 44 23.20 -17.28 -36.22
N LEU A 45 23.23 -17.06 -34.90
CA LEU A 45 23.92 -17.92 -33.94
C LEU A 45 23.02 -19.06 -33.48
N TYR A 46 21.74 -18.78 -33.27
CA TYR A 46 20.79 -19.72 -32.70
C TYR A 46 19.37 -19.43 -33.19
N ILE A 47 18.64 -20.50 -33.47
CA ILE A 47 17.20 -20.51 -33.72
C ILE A 47 16.58 -21.35 -32.61
N GLY A 48 15.61 -20.78 -31.91
CA GLY A 48 14.96 -21.45 -30.80
C GLY A 48 14.18 -22.69 -31.23
N ASN A 49 14.04 -23.63 -30.30
CA ASN A 49 13.27 -24.86 -30.47
C ASN A 49 12.21 -24.98 -29.36
N GLY A 50 11.21 -25.84 -29.54
CA GLY A 50 10.15 -26.07 -28.54
C GLY A 50 9.29 -24.84 -28.28
N SER A 51 9.26 -24.33 -27.04
CA SER A 51 8.51 -23.11 -26.66
C SER A 51 9.15 -21.80 -27.15
N ASN A 52 10.35 -21.87 -27.73
CA ASN A 52 11.14 -20.72 -28.19
C ASN A 52 11.26 -20.65 -29.72
N VAL A 53 10.43 -21.36 -30.49
CA VAL A 53 10.59 -21.49 -31.97
C VAL A 53 10.62 -20.16 -32.72
N ASP A 54 10.06 -19.10 -32.14
CA ASP A 54 10.02 -17.77 -32.74
C ASP A 54 11.19 -16.86 -32.32
N PHE A 55 12.20 -17.39 -31.62
CA PHE A 55 13.37 -16.63 -31.15
C PHE A 55 14.59 -16.87 -32.02
N ILE A 56 15.25 -15.79 -32.42
CA ILE A 56 16.51 -15.83 -33.17
C ILE A 56 17.56 -14.99 -32.45
N ILE A 57 18.79 -15.50 -32.34
CA ILE A 57 19.93 -14.77 -31.76
C ILE A 57 20.97 -14.54 -32.86
N TYR A 58 21.38 -13.29 -33.05
CA TYR A 58 22.46 -12.93 -33.98
C TYR A 58 23.82 -12.89 -33.29
N LYS A 59 24.88 -13.12 -34.07
CA LYS A 59 26.26 -13.03 -33.60
C LYS A 59 26.65 -11.59 -33.25
N ASN A 60 26.43 -10.64 -34.17
CA ASN A 60 26.95 -9.28 -34.08
C ASN A 60 25.98 -8.26 -34.74
N ALA A 61 26.03 -6.99 -34.34
CA ALA A 61 25.19 -5.89 -34.85
C ALA A 61 25.48 -5.39 -36.28
N GLN A 62 26.30 -6.09 -37.09
CA GLN A 62 26.73 -5.62 -38.43
C GLN A 62 25.58 -5.45 -39.45
N LEU A 63 24.34 -5.82 -39.09
CA LEU A 63 23.14 -5.78 -39.93
C LEU A 63 22.09 -4.74 -39.49
N ILE A 64 22.45 -3.82 -38.58
CA ILE A 64 21.52 -2.78 -38.12
C ILE A 64 21.77 -1.51 -38.93
N GLN A 65 20.77 -1.07 -39.70
CA GLN A 65 20.67 0.33 -40.08
C GLN A 65 20.37 1.09 -38.80
N ASP A 66 21.22 2.04 -38.43
CA ASP A 66 20.92 2.95 -37.31
C ASP A 66 19.66 3.74 -37.68
N ASP A 67 18.51 3.27 -37.19
CA ASP A 67 17.30 4.07 -37.18
C ASP A 67 17.58 5.26 -36.26
N ASN A 68 17.72 6.46 -36.83
CA ASN A 68 17.80 7.73 -36.10
C ASN A 68 16.49 8.08 -35.34
N GLU A 69 15.62 7.10 -35.10
CA GLU A 69 14.36 7.27 -34.38
C GLU A 69 14.62 7.33 -32.86
N SER A 70 14.23 8.45 -32.25
CA SER A 70 14.21 8.58 -30.80
C SER A 70 13.27 7.56 -30.17
N ASN A 71 13.68 6.93 -29.08
CA ASN A 71 12.81 6.06 -28.29
C ASN A 71 11.63 6.86 -27.72
N GLN A 72 10.45 6.24 -27.68
CA GLN A 72 9.24 6.87 -27.16
C GLN A 72 9.21 6.83 -25.62
N PHE A 73 9.68 5.73 -25.01
CA PHE A 73 9.78 5.60 -23.55
C PHE A 73 11.12 5.02 -23.13
N SER A 74 11.52 5.31 -21.89
CA SER A 74 12.69 4.74 -21.24
C SER A 74 12.39 4.49 -19.77
N THR A 75 12.95 3.43 -19.21
CA THR A 75 12.89 3.15 -17.78
C THR A 75 14.25 2.69 -17.31
N GLN A 76 14.68 3.25 -16.18
CA GLN A 76 15.96 2.95 -15.55
C GLN A 76 15.74 2.45 -14.13
N PHE A 77 16.46 1.39 -13.75
CA PHE A 77 16.37 0.80 -12.42
C PHE A 77 17.71 0.17 -12.01
N LYS A 78 17.93 0.15 -10.70
CA LYS A 78 19.11 -0.46 -10.09
C LYS A 78 18.76 -1.84 -9.57
N VAL A 79 19.65 -2.79 -9.80
CA VAL A 79 19.53 -4.16 -9.27
C VAL A 79 20.70 -4.43 -8.34
N PHE A 80 20.38 -4.88 -7.14
CA PHE A 80 21.34 -5.30 -6.12
C PHE A 80 21.34 -6.82 -6.05
N MET A 81 22.35 -7.46 -6.65
CA MET A 81 22.50 -8.91 -6.70
C MET A 81 23.52 -9.38 -5.67
N ILE A 82 23.27 -10.52 -5.02
CA ILE A 82 24.22 -11.14 -4.10
C ILE A 82 24.81 -12.36 -4.78
N ASP A 83 26.13 -12.37 -4.99
CA ASP A 83 26.82 -13.54 -5.50
C ASP A 83 26.67 -14.71 -4.52
N LYS A 84 26.15 -15.85 -5.01
CA LYS A 84 25.89 -17.03 -4.19
C LYS A 84 27.17 -17.65 -3.59
N GLN A 85 28.30 -17.56 -4.30
CA GLN A 85 29.58 -18.15 -3.90
C GLN A 85 30.39 -17.19 -3.04
N THR A 86 30.52 -15.93 -3.47
CA THR A 86 31.38 -14.96 -2.79
C THR A 86 30.67 -14.14 -1.72
N LYS A 87 29.33 -14.18 -1.68
CA LYS A 87 28.45 -13.34 -0.84
C LYS A 87 28.68 -11.84 -1.02
N LYS A 88 29.38 -11.43 -2.07
CA LYS A 88 29.58 -10.02 -2.40
C LYS A 88 28.35 -9.45 -3.09
N LEU A 89 28.04 -8.21 -2.75
CA LEU A 89 27.00 -7.42 -3.40
C LEU A 89 27.54 -6.90 -4.74
N HIS A 90 26.79 -7.10 -5.80
CA HIS A 90 27.05 -6.58 -7.13
C HIS A 90 25.91 -5.64 -7.52
N GLN A 91 26.26 -4.44 -8.00
CA GLN A 91 25.28 -3.43 -8.37
C GLN A 91 25.29 -3.18 -9.87
N GLU A 92 24.10 -3.20 -10.47
CA GLU A 92 23.90 -2.91 -11.88
C GLU A 92 22.85 -1.82 -12.05
N ASN A 93 23.07 -0.97 -13.04
CA ASN A 93 22.08 -0.04 -13.54
C ASN A 93 21.56 -0.57 -14.89
N ARG A 94 20.26 -0.84 -14.98
CA ARG A 94 19.62 -1.36 -16.19
C ARG A 94 18.70 -0.30 -16.76
N THR A 95 18.83 -0.04 -18.06
CA THR A 95 18.00 0.90 -18.81
C THR A 95 17.31 0.13 -19.93
N ILE A 96 15.99 0.25 -20.02
CA ILE A 96 15.17 -0.32 -21.10
C ILE A 96 14.55 0.83 -21.89
N ASN A 97 14.87 0.90 -23.18
CA ASN A 97 14.26 1.85 -24.11
C ASN A 97 13.23 1.12 -24.98
N PHE A 98 12.09 1.76 -25.24
CA PHE A 98 10.95 1.18 -25.94
C PHE A 98 10.69 1.95 -27.24
N TRP A 99 10.49 1.20 -28.33
CA TRP A 99 10.00 1.70 -29.61
C TRP A 99 8.71 1.01 -30.02
N PHE A 100 7.77 1.76 -30.56
CA PHE A 100 6.42 1.29 -30.89
C PHE A 100 6.13 1.29 -32.38
N ASN A 101 5.14 0.50 -32.76
CA ASN A 101 4.54 0.55 -34.09
C ASN A 101 3.67 1.80 -34.24
N ASN A 102 3.82 2.53 -35.34
CA ASN A 102 3.12 3.79 -35.62
C ASN A 102 1.59 3.67 -35.78
N HIS A 103 1.03 2.46 -35.65
CA HIS A 103 -0.40 2.17 -35.82
C HIS A 103 -1.24 2.36 -34.55
N PHE A 104 -0.61 2.51 -33.38
CA PHE A 104 -1.32 2.69 -32.11
C PHE A 104 -1.19 4.11 -31.57
N GLY A 105 -2.08 4.50 -30.66
CA GLY A 105 -2.07 5.83 -30.03
C GLY A 105 -1.08 5.94 -28.87
N GLN A 106 -0.69 7.17 -28.51
CA GLN A 106 0.24 7.42 -27.39
C GLN A 106 -0.24 6.87 -26.04
N ASN A 107 -1.55 6.94 -25.77
CA ASN A 107 -2.12 6.36 -24.54
C ASN A 107 -1.89 4.85 -24.46
N GLN A 108 -2.13 4.15 -25.58
CA GLN A 108 -1.92 2.72 -25.65
C GLN A 108 -0.45 2.34 -25.47
N TYR A 109 0.49 3.13 -26.00
CA TYR A 109 1.91 2.92 -25.73
C TYR A 109 2.23 3.01 -24.24
N ALA A 110 1.69 4.01 -23.54
CA ALA A 110 1.92 4.20 -22.12
C ALA A 110 1.32 3.05 -21.29
N ASP A 111 0.10 2.63 -21.61
CA ASP A 111 -0.59 1.53 -20.91
C ASP A 111 0.13 0.19 -21.15
N ASP A 112 0.49 -0.13 -22.40
CA ASP A 112 1.24 -1.35 -22.74
C ASP A 112 2.65 -1.36 -22.12
N THR A 113 3.34 -0.21 -22.06
CA THR A 113 4.65 -0.10 -21.39
C THR A 113 4.51 -0.32 -19.89
N ASN A 114 3.51 0.30 -19.27
CA ASN A 114 3.26 0.15 -17.84
C ASN A 114 2.98 -1.30 -17.48
N GLU A 115 2.13 -1.98 -18.25
CA GLU A 115 1.79 -3.38 -18.02
C GLU A 115 3.00 -4.30 -18.31
N PHE A 116 3.78 -4.01 -19.36
CA PHE A 116 5.05 -4.71 -19.61
C PHE A 116 5.99 -4.63 -18.40
N LEU A 117 6.20 -3.43 -17.85
CA LEU A 117 7.09 -3.21 -16.71
C LEU A 117 6.55 -3.85 -15.44
N ARG A 118 5.24 -3.80 -15.24
CA ARG A 118 4.58 -4.44 -14.10
C ARG A 118 4.78 -5.96 -14.10
N ILE A 119 4.62 -6.61 -15.25
CA ILE A 119 4.87 -8.06 -15.38
C ILE A 119 6.37 -8.37 -15.30
N LEU A 120 7.23 -7.46 -15.75
CA LEU A 120 8.69 -7.62 -15.66
C LEU A 120 9.19 -7.54 -14.22
N PHE A 121 8.68 -6.60 -13.43
CA PHE A 121 9.09 -6.34 -12.05
C PHE A 121 8.35 -7.20 -11.02
N LYS A 122 7.61 -8.20 -11.47
CA LYS A 122 6.92 -9.16 -10.60
C LYS A 122 7.92 -9.92 -9.73
N SER A 123 7.72 -9.94 -8.40
CA SER A 123 8.76 -10.30 -7.41
C SER A 123 9.15 -11.78 -7.37
N ASP A 124 8.19 -12.67 -7.60
CA ASP A 124 8.29 -14.14 -7.71
C ASP A 124 8.85 -14.60 -9.06
N GLU A 125 8.59 -13.83 -10.12
CA GLU A 125 9.03 -14.14 -11.49
C GLU A 125 10.25 -13.34 -11.95
N PHE A 126 10.83 -12.50 -11.08
CA PHE A 126 11.96 -11.65 -11.49
C PHE A 126 13.17 -12.50 -11.88
N PRO A 127 13.74 -12.31 -13.08
CA PRO A 127 14.79 -13.19 -13.57
C PRO A 127 16.11 -13.10 -12.78
N ARG A 128 16.65 -14.28 -12.45
CA ARG A 128 17.79 -14.47 -11.53
C ARG A 128 19.17 -14.21 -12.13
N ASP A 129 19.27 -14.21 -13.44
CA ASP A 129 20.52 -13.99 -14.16
C ASP A 129 20.26 -13.24 -15.47
N TYR A 130 21.34 -12.75 -16.07
CA TYR A 130 21.31 -11.97 -17.30
C TYR A 130 20.58 -12.70 -18.45
N PHE A 131 20.79 -14.01 -18.58
CA PHE A 131 20.19 -14.80 -19.65
C PHE A 131 18.69 -14.93 -19.48
N SER A 132 18.26 -15.29 -18.27
CA SER A 132 16.86 -15.39 -17.88
C SER A 132 16.16 -14.03 -18.01
N PHE A 133 16.88 -12.95 -17.71
CA PHE A 133 16.37 -11.59 -17.86
C PHE A 133 16.09 -11.23 -19.32
N ILE A 134 17.06 -11.46 -20.22
CA ILE A 134 16.83 -11.27 -21.66
C ILE A 134 15.71 -12.18 -22.16
N LYS A 135 15.70 -13.45 -21.76
CA LYS A 135 14.67 -14.40 -22.17
C LYS A 135 13.28 -13.90 -21.77
N ARG A 136 13.14 -13.39 -20.54
CA ARG A 136 11.89 -12.79 -20.07
C ARG A 136 11.50 -11.57 -20.92
N LEU A 137 12.43 -10.69 -21.27
CA LEU A 137 12.13 -9.57 -22.18
C LEU A 137 11.67 -10.03 -23.56
N MET A 138 12.27 -11.09 -24.12
CA MET A 138 11.84 -11.68 -25.40
C MET A 138 10.43 -12.30 -25.29
N GLU A 139 10.15 -13.01 -24.20
CA GLU A 139 8.83 -13.59 -23.93
C GLU A 139 7.77 -12.52 -23.72
N LEU A 140 8.09 -11.42 -23.03
CA LEU A 140 7.18 -10.28 -22.88
C LEU A 140 6.98 -9.55 -24.20
N LEU A 141 8.03 -9.30 -24.96
CA LEU A 141 7.90 -8.64 -26.27
C LEU A 141 6.91 -9.41 -27.15
N ARG A 142 6.88 -10.74 -27.09
CA ARG A 142 5.89 -11.58 -27.80
C ARG A 142 4.44 -11.24 -27.44
N LEU A 143 4.15 -10.95 -26.18
CA LEU A 143 2.81 -10.66 -25.68
C LEU A 143 2.32 -9.26 -26.07
N PHE A 144 3.24 -8.29 -26.23
CA PHE A 144 2.92 -6.89 -26.54
C PHE A 144 3.22 -6.56 -28.00
N SER A 145 2.19 -6.64 -28.86
CA SER A 145 2.31 -6.39 -30.31
C SER A 145 2.50 -4.93 -30.69
N SER A 146 2.17 -4.00 -29.79
CA SER A 146 2.41 -2.56 -29.97
C SER A 146 3.89 -2.20 -29.88
N ILE A 147 4.67 -2.95 -29.09
CA ILE A 147 6.11 -2.76 -28.93
C ILE A 147 6.83 -3.42 -30.11
N ARG A 148 7.55 -2.61 -30.87
CA ARG A 148 8.34 -3.01 -32.04
C ARG A 148 9.74 -3.50 -31.63
N LYS A 149 10.38 -2.76 -30.73
CA LYS A 149 11.77 -2.94 -30.35
C LYS A 149 12.00 -2.51 -28.89
N LEU A 150 12.86 -3.26 -28.23
CA LEU A 150 13.43 -2.98 -26.91
C LEU A 150 14.93 -2.85 -27.05
N GLU A 151 15.52 -1.92 -26.32
CA GLU A 151 16.96 -1.85 -26.16
C GLU A 151 17.28 -1.91 -24.67
N LEU A 152 18.04 -2.93 -24.28
CA LEU A 152 18.51 -3.10 -22.92
C LEU A 152 19.97 -2.67 -22.84
N GLN A 153 20.26 -1.72 -21.96
CA GLN A 153 21.60 -1.34 -21.55
C GLN A 153 21.80 -1.73 -20.09
N ILE A 154 22.81 -2.54 -19.82
CA ILE A 154 23.27 -2.88 -18.47
C ILE A 154 24.62 -2.23 -18.25
N GLN A 155 24.71 -1.44 -17.19
CA GLN A 155 25.94 -0.81 -16.73
C GLN A 155 26.30 -1.36 -15.34
N THR A 156 27.41 -2.07 -15.24
CA THR A 156 28.01 -2.49 -13.98
C THR A 156 28.55 -1.25 -13.26
N LEU A 157 28.12 -1.05 -12.02
CA LEU A 157 28.60 0.05 -11.19
C LEU A 157 29.77 -0.46 -10.34
N ILE A 158 30.94 0.16 -10.50
CA ILE A 158 32.14 -0.10 -9.70
C ILE A 158 32.24 1.04 -8.68
N ASP A 159 31.66 0.90 -7.48
CA ASP A 159 32.27 1.42 -6.23
C ASP A 159 31.46 1.26 -4.92
N ASN A 160 32.16 0.66 -3.94
CA ASN A 160 32.41 1.00 -2.52
C ASN A 160 31.36 1.59 -1.55
N ASN A 161 30.17 2.01 -1.97
CA ASN A 161 29.14 2.43 -1.01
C ASN A 161 28.20 1.27 -0.70
N HIS A 162 28.71 0.36 0.13
CA HIS A 162 27.86 -0.59 0.83
C HIS A 162 26.86 0.19 1.69
N PRO A 163 25.54 -0.06 1.60
CA PRO A 163 24.72 0.06 2.80
C PRO A 163 25.36 -0.91 3.80
N LYS A 164 26.06 -0.35 4.77
CA LYS A 164 26.64 -1.15 5.84
C LYS A 164 25.46 -1.79 6.57
N TYR A 165 25.27 -3.09 6.37
CA TYR A 165 24.69 -3.93 7.41
C TYR A 165 25.75 -4.03 8.51
N GLU A 166 25.82 -2.99 9.35
CA GLU A 166 26.64 -2.97 10.55
C GLU A 166 26.05 -3.98 11.54
N ASN A 167 26.49 -5.24 11.47
CA ASN A 167 26.25 -6.20 12.55
C ASN A 167 27.09 -5.81 13.77
N ASN A 168 26.54 -4.93 14.61
CA ASN A 168 27.08 -4.62 15.93
C ASN A 168 26.23 -5.31 17.00
N LEU A 169 26.87 -6.01 17.92
CA LEU A 169 26.24 -6.77 19.02
C LEU A 169 25.30 -5.96 19.93
N GLN A 170 25.34 -4.61 19.87
CA GLN A 170 24.37 -3.71 20.49
C GLN A 170 22.99 -3.70 19.80
N GLN A 171 22.93 -3.96 18.49
CA GLN A 171 21.67 -4.02 17.74
C GLN A 171 20.75 -5.16 18.17
N ASN A 172 21.27 -6.23 18.79
CA ASN A 172 20.42 -7.33 19.25
C ASN A 172 19.47 -6.88 20.37
N ALA A 173 19.92 -6.01 21.29
CA ALA A 173 19.08 -5.54 22.39
C ALA A 173 17.99 -4.58 21.89
N ASP A 174 18.35 -3.64 21.01
CA ASP A 174 17.39 -2.69 20.44
C ASP A 174 16.39 -3.39 19.51
N LEU A 175 16.83 -4.38 18.72
CA LEU A 175 15.95 -5.21 17.91
C LEU A 175 14.96 -6.03 18.76
N ILE A 176 15.37 -6.54 19.92
CA ILE A 176 14.46 -7.24 20.83
C ILE A 176 13.41 -6.27 21.39
N LYS A 177 13.82 -5.06 21.79
CA LYS A 177 12.90 -4.03 22.30
C LYS A 177 11.90 -3.60 21.23
N GLU A 178 12.33 -3.42 19.98
CA GLU A 178 11.44 -3.13 18.85
C GLU A 178 10.42 -4.26 18.65
N LYS A 179 10.87 -5.53 18.65
CA LYS A 179 9.96 -6.68 18.54
C LYS A 179 8.99 -6.79 19.71
N LEU A 180 9.42 -6.46 20.93
CA LEU A 180 8.54 -6.41 22.10
C LEU A 180 7.46 -5.34 21.95
N LEU A 181 7.84 -4.15 21.49
CA LEU A 181 6.88 -3.08 21.18
C LEU A 181 5.89 -3.52 20.11
N ASP A 182 6.37 -4.10 19.00
CA ASP A 182 5.51 -4.62 17.93
C ASP A 182 4.45 -5.61 18.45
N LEU A 183 4.85 -6.58 19.29
CA LEU A 183 3.94 -7.58 19.85
C LEU A 183 2.89 -6.93 20.75
N LEU A 184 3.30 -6.01 21.62
CA LEU A 184 2.39 -5.28 22.50
C LEU A 184 1.44 -4.37 21.70
N GLU A 185 1.93 -3.76 20.63
CA GLU A 185 1.14 -2.92 19.73
C GLU A 185 0.12 -3.73 18.95
N GLN A 186 0.48 -4.92 18.46
CA GLN A 186 -0.47 -5.84 17.80
C GLN A 186 -1.55 -6.31 18.77
N ALA A 187 -1.19 -6.67 20.00
CA ALA A 187 -2.12 -7.16 21.02
C ALA A 187 -2.98 -6.05 21.65
N PHE A 188 -2.54 -4.79 21.59
CA PHE A 188 -3.25 -3.66 22.20
C PHE A 188 -4.74 -3.63 21.76
N PRO A 189 -5.71 -3.44 22.66
CA PRO A 189 -5.58 -3.09 24.07
C PRO A 189 -5.45 -4.29 25.03
N ASN A 190 -5.31 -5.52 24.53
CA ASN A 190 -5.10 -6.69 25.39
C ASN A 190 -3.69 -6.68 25.97
N PRO A 191 -3.55 -6.83 27.30
CA PRO A 191 -2.22 -7.01 27.89
C PRO A 191 -1.65 -8.39 27.54
N MET A 192 -0.34 -8.45 27.41
CA MET A 192 0.39 -9.71 27.19
C MET A 192 1.15 -10.12 28.44
N PHE A 193 1.23 -11.42 28.67
CA PHE A 193 2.06 -11.97 29.76
C PHE A 193 3.53 -12.07 29.33
N VAL A 194 4.44 -11.86 30.29
CA VAL A 194 5.90 -11.99 30.08
C VAL A 194 6.26 -13.36 29.49
N ASN A 195 5.69 -14.43 30.02
CA ASN A 195 5.96 -15.80 29.56
C ASN A 195 5.48 -16.04 28.11
N ASP A 196 4.42 -15.39 27.67
CA ASP A 196 3.92 -15.50 26.30
C ASP A 196 4.82 -14.68 25.36
N LEU A 197 5.22 -13.46 25.75
CA LEU A 197 6.20 -12.65 25.02
C LEU A 197 7.55 -13.38 24.87
N ALA A 198 8.03 -13.99 25.95
CA ALA A 198 9.26 -14.79 25.97
C ALA A 198 9.18 -16.01 25.04
N LYS A 199 8.05 -16.73 25.02
CA LYS A 199 7.80 -17.81 24.06
C LYS A 199 7.78 -17.33 22.62
N TYR A 200 7.12 -16.21 22.32
CA TYR A 200 7.04 -15.66 20.96
C TYR A 200 8.40 -15.22 20.43
N LEU A 201 9.26 -14.69 21.30
CA LEU A 201 10.58 -14.21 20.92
C LEU A 201 11.67 -15.30 21.02
N GLU A 202 11.38 -16.43 21.67
CA GLU A 202 12.33 -17.50 22.02
C GLU A 202 13.46 -17.03 22.96
N TYR A 203 13.13 -16.22 23.97
CA TYR A 203 14.05 -15.74 25.01
C TYR A 203 13.62 -16.18 26.41
N ASP A 204 14.51 -16.00 27.39
CA ASP A 204 14.20 -16.22 28.80
C ASP A 204 13.28 -15.10 29.35
N ASP A 205 12.31 -15.48 30.18
CA ASP A 205 11.36 -14.58 30.85
C ASP A 205 12.07 -13.43 31.58
N GLN A 206 13.23 -13.68 32.20
CA GLN A 206 13.99 -12.67 32.95
C GLN A 206 14.56 -11.58 32.02
N ILE A 207 15.05 -11.97 30.84
CA ILE A 207 15.61 -11.03 29.85
C ILE A 207 14.48 -10.16 29.30
N VAL A 208 13.35 -10.78 28.97
CA VAL A 208 12.16 -10.04 28.47
C VAL A 208 11.65 -9.06 29.52
N PHE A 209 11.57 -9.47 30.79
CA PHE A 209 11.17 -8.59 31.89
C PHE A 209 12.11 -7.39 32.05
N GLN A 210 13.43 -7.61 31.91
CA GLN A 210 14.41 -6.53 31.97
C GLN A 210 14.15 -5.50 30.85
N TYR A 211 14.00 -5.95 29.60
CA TYR A 211 13.74 -5.03 28.49
C TYR A 211 12.38 -4.32 28.59
N LEU A 212 11.35 -4.97 29.13
CA LEU A 212 10.06 -4.32 29.41
C LEU A 212 10.19 -3.22 30.46
N SER A 213 10.97 -3.45 31.52
CA SER A 213 11.29 -2.42 32.51
C SER A 213 12.00 -1.22 31.87
N GLU A 214 12.98 -1.46 30.99
CA GLU A 214 13.68 -0.38 30.27
C GLU A 214 12.76 0.41 29.31
N LEU A 215 11.72 -0.24 28.76
CA LEU A 215 10.70 0.42 27.94
C LEU A 215 9.67 1.19 28.80
N GLU A 216 9.42 0.74 30.02
CA GLU A 216 8.60 1.44 31.02
C GLU A 216 9.25 2.74 31.47
N ASP A 217 10.57 2.72 31.70
CA ASP A 217 11.35 3.93 32.00
C ASP A 217 11.27 5.00 30.89
N LYS A 218 11.00 4.57 29.65
CA LYS A 218 10.77 5.46 28.50
C LYS A 218 9.31 5.86 28.31
N ASN A 219 8.41 5.48 29.23
CA ASN A 219 6.97 5.67 29.15
C ASN A 219 6.32 5.07 27.89
N LEU A 220 6.90 4.00 27.33
CA LEU A 220 6.34 3.32 26.17
C LEU A 220 5.38 2.19 26.58
N VAL A 221 5.70 1.47 27.65
CA VAL A 221 4.88 0.35 28.14
C VAL A 221 4.59 0.52 29.62
N LYS A 222 3.59 -0.19 30.12
CA LYS A 222 3.30 -0.23 31.55
C LYS A 222 2.81 -1.61 31.97
N HIS A 223 3.05 -1.96 33.23
CA HIS A 223 2.44 -3.14 33.84
C HIS A 223 1.04 -2.84 34.41
N LEU A 224 0.10 -3.78 34.31
CA LEU A 224 -1.29 -3.61 34.78
C LEU A 224 -1.54 -4.12 36.20
N ASN A 225 -0.78 -5.13 36.66
CA ASN A 225 -1.03 -5.82 37.92
C ASN A 225 0.19 -5.68 38.85
N HIS A 226 -0.04 -5.72 40.16
CA HIS A 226 1.03 -5.62 41.18
C HIS A 226 2.16 -6.66 41.03
N ASN A 227 1.91 -7.78 40.35
CA ASN A 227 2.91 -8.83 40.12
C ASN A 227 3.82 -8.54 38.92
N GLY A 228 3.59 -7.46 38.15
CA GLY A 228 4.43 -7.07 37.00
C GLY A 228 4.42 -8.06 35.82
N GLN A 229 3.51 -9.04 35.79
CA GLN A 229 3.53 -10.09 34.75
C GLN A 229 2.73 -9.76 33.49
N GLN A 230 1.87 -8.74 33.53
CA GLN A 230 1.03 -8.33 32.40
C GLN A 230 1.40 -6.93 31.95
N TRP A 231 1.70 -6.79 30.66
CA TRP A 231 2.23 -5.57 30.06
C TRP A 231 1.35 -5.10 28.89
N THR A 232 1.24 -3.79 28.71
CA THR A 232 0.52 -3.16 27.60
C THR A 232 1.15 -1.83 27.21
N ARG A 233 0.79 -1.28 26.04
CA ARG A 233 1.23 0.06 25.62
C ARG A 233 0.61 1.14 26.48
N VAL A 234 1.40 2.17 26.80
CA VAL A 234 0.89 3.41 27.37
C VAL A 234 0.00 4.10 26.32
N ILE A 235 -1.10 4.67 26.78
CA ILE A 235 -1.93 5.56 25.95
C ILE A 235 -1.38 6.95 26.14
N ILE A 236 -1.15 7.66 25.04
CA ILE A 236 -0.66 9.04 25.07
C ILE A 236 -1.68 9.91 25.80
N SER A 237 -1.41 10.24 27.06
CA SER A 237 -2.13 11.23 27.83
C SER A 237 -1.22 12.41 28.11
N ALA A 238 -1.68 13.62 27.81
CA ALA A 238 -1.03 14.82 28.29
C ALA A 238 -1.25 14.90 29.80
N GLU A 239 -0.24 14.56 30.60
CA GLU A 239 -0.30 14.71 32.06
C GLU A 239 -0.31 16.20 32.48
N GLU A 240 0.09 17.11 31.58
CA GLU A 240 0.31 18.54 31.89
C GLU A 240 -0.79 19.49 31.35
N GLU A 241 -1.66 19.03 30.45
CA GLU A 241 -2.78 19.83 29.94
C GLU A 241 -4.06 18.98 30.02
N ASP A 242 -5.10 19.48 30.68
CA ASP A 242 -6.38 18.82 31.02
C ASP A 242 -7.21 18.26 29.81
N THR A 243 -6.60 18.07 28.64
CA THR A 243 -7.22 17.81 27.32
C THR A 243 -7.30 16.33 26.94
N HIS A 244 -6.50 15.44 27.53
CA HIS A 244 -6.59 13.99 27.33
C HIS A 244 -6.61 13.19 28.64
N LYS A 245 -7.73 12.51 28.94
CA LYS A 245 -7.89 11.72 30.16
C LYS A 245 -8.05 10.23 29.86
N VAL A 246 -7.35 9.36 30.60
CA VAL A 246 -7.49 7.89 30.46
C VAL A 246 -8.27 7.34 31.65
N ILE A 247 -9.39 6.66 31.38
CA ILE A 247 -10.31 6.16 32.41
C ILE A 247 -10.49 4.64 32.26
N LEU A 248 -10.19 3.91 33.34
CA LEU A 248 -10.58 2.51 33.49
C LEU A 248 -12.07 2.45 33.86
N TYR A 249 -12.88 1.77 33.04
CA TYR A 249 -14.34 1.79 33.21
C TYR A 249 -14.96 0.38 33.24
N LYS A 250 -16.08 0.25 33.96
CA LYS A 250 -16.86 -0.99 34.03
C LYS A 250 -17.97 -1.05 32.97
N SER A 251 -18.64 0.07 32.70
CA SER A 251 -19.63 0.25 31.63
C SER A 251 -19.67 1.69 31.12
N ILE A 252 -19.90 1.88 29.82
CA ILE A 252 -20.01 3.20 29.14
C ILE A 252 -21.43 3.78 29.22
N SER A 253 -22.36 3.08 29.88
CA SER A 253 -23.81 3.32 29.90
C SER A 253 -24.28 4.70 30.40
N GLU A 254 -23.39 5.53 30.95
CA GLU A 254 -23.73 6.82 31.57
C GLU A 254 -23.00 7.99 30.90
N LEU A 255 -22.68 7.90 29.60
CA LEU A 255 -22.28 9.09 28.87
C LEU A 255 -23.45 10.08 28.84
N SER A 256 -23.24 11.28 29.41
CA SER A 256 -24.20 12.38 29.34
C SER A 256 -24.67 12.60 27.89
N ASN A 257 -25.94 12.98 27.72
CA ASN A 257 -26.53 13.19 26.38
C ASN A 257 -25.70 14.15 25.50
N SER A 258 -24.96 15.07 26.11
CA SER A 258 -24.06 16.03 25.46
C SER A 258 -22.73 15.47 24.95
N LEU A 259 -22.39 14.21 25.22
CA LEU A 259 -21.13 13.57 24.79
C LEU A 259 -21.34 12.41 23.81
N ARG A 260 -22.57 12.22 23.30
CA ARG A 260 -22.93 11.07 22.46
C ARG A 260 -22.27 11.18 21.08
N PRO A 261 -21.41 10.22 20.69
CA PRO A 261 -20.79 10.22 19.38
C PRO A 261 -21.80 9.98 18.26
N THR A 262 -21.70 10.77 17.19
CA THR A 262 -22.45 10.57 15.94
C THR A 262 -21.57 9.99 14.83
N ILE A 263 -20.25 10.00 15.03
CA ILE A 263 -19.27 9.46 14.08
C ILE A 263 -18.39 8.44 14.81
N ALA A 264 -18.23 7.27 14.22
CA ALA A 264 -17.26 6.27 14.67
C ALA A 264 -16.07 6.20 13.72
N ILE A 265 -14.88 6.04 14.28
CA ILE A 265 -13.63 5.85 13.54
C ILE A 265 -13.03 4.51 13.97
N ILE A 266 -12.81 3.62 13.01
CA ILE A 266 -12.27 2.28 13.26
C ILE A 266 -10.89 2.20 12.64
N THR A 267 -9.91 1.80 13.45
CA THR A 267 -8.54 1.52 13.04
C THR A 267 -8.18 0.09 13.39
N VAL A 268 -7.24 -0.51 12.65
CA VAL A 268 -6.79 -1.88 12.89
C VAL A 268 -5.50 -1.90 13.70
N ASN A 269 -4.52 -1.11 13.30
CA ASN A 269 -3.17 -1.08 13.87
C ASN A 269 -2.99 0.04 14.90
N TYR A 270 -1.99 -0.11 15.76
CA TYR A 270 -1.73 0.86 16.84
C TYR A 270 -1.32 2.24 16.29
N PHE A 271 -0.42 2.29 15.30
CA PHE A 271 -0.01 3.54 14.65
C PHE A 271 -1.18 4.26 13.95
N GLU A 272 -2.16 3.53 13.42
CA GLU A 272 -3.39 4.10 12.86
C GLU A 272 -4.24 4.76 13.94
N LYS A 273 -4.37 4.10 15.10
CA LYS A 273 -5.04 4.69 16.25
C LYS A 273 -4.33 5.96 16.72
N LEU A 274 -3.01 5.96 16.78
CA LEU A 274 -2.24 7.15 17.17
C LEU A 274 -2.47 8.31 16.20
N ALA A 275 -2.43 8.03 14.90
CA ALA A 275 -2.72 9.00 13.85
C ALA A 275 -4.14 9.59 13.97
N VAL A 276 -5.15 8.74 14.20
CA VAL A 276 -6.53 9.19 14.41
C VAL A 276 -6.66 9.99 15.70
N ASP A 277 -6.09 9.50 16.81
CA ASP A 277 -6.19 10.18 18.09
C ASP A 277 -5.50 11.54 18.09
N ALA A 278 -4.44 11.74 17.29
CA ALA A 278 -3.82 13.05 17.07
C ALA A 278 -4.75 14.07 16.39
N MET A 279 -5.80 13.60 15.70
CA MET A 279 -6.81 14.45 15.06
C MET A 279 -7.94 14.88 15.99
N ILE A 280 -8.09 14.22 17.16
CA ILE A 280 -9.21 14.40 18.09
C ILE A 280 -8.86 15.44 19.16
N GLU A 281 -9.78 16.37 19.39
CA GLU A 281 -9.73 17.39 20.45
C GLU A 281 -10.59 16.96 21.65
N ASN A 282 -10.32 17.49 22.85
CA ASN A 282 -11.10 17.25 24.08
C ASN A 282 -11.37 15.75 24.34
N LYS A 283 -10.33 14.92 24.26
CA LYS A 283 -10.46 13.47 24.20
C LYS A 283 -10.38 12.79 25.56
N VAL A 284 -11.16 11.73 25.73
CA VAL A 284 -11.10 10.83 26.88
C VAL A 284 -11.02 9.40 26.36
N THR A 285 -9.98 8.67 26.76
CA THR A 285 -9.79 7.28 26.40
C THR A 285 -10.27 6.36 27.51
N PHE A 286 -11.30 5.59 27.18
CA PHE A 286 -11.90 4.57 28.01
C PHE A 286 -11.25 3.22 27.70
N VAL A 287 -10.65 2.60 28.71
CA VAL A 287 -10.08 1.26 28.58
C VAL A 287 -10.81 0.28 29.49
N ARG A 288 -11.19 -0.87 28.92
CA ARG A 288 -11.77 -1.97 29.66
C ARG A 288 -10.90 -3.20 29.50
N HIS A 289 -10.36 -3.69 30.61
CA HIS A 289 -9.71 -5.00 30.69
C HIS A 289 -10.67 -5.97 31.39
N LYS A 290 -11.30 -6.87 30.63
CA LYS A 290 -12.10 -7.98 31.19
C LYS A 290 -11.44 -9.29 30.78
N ALA A 291 -11.45 -10.30 31.67
CA ALA A 291 -10.92 -11.62 31.38
C ALA A 291 -11.47 -12.15 30.04
N GLY A 292 -10.61 -12.24 29.03
CA GLY A 292 -10.91 -12.72 27.68
C GLY A 292 -11.14 -11.65 26.60
N GLU A 293 -11.44 -10.39 26.93
CA GLU A 293 -11.70 -9.32 25.94
C GLU A 293 -11.37 -7.92 26.50
N SER A 294 -10.41 -7.22 25.90
CA SER A 294 -10.16 -5.79 26.16
C SER A 294 -10.66 -4.90 25.02
N ASN A 295 -11.21 -3.74 25.36
CA ASN A 295 -11.64 -2.73 24.38
C ASN A 295 -11.07 -1.35 24.77
N VAL A 296 -10.81 -0.52 23.77
CA VAL A 296 -10.34 0.85 23.93
C VAL A 296 -11.18 1.78 23.07
N TYR A 297 -11.79 2.78 23.70
CA TYR A 297 -12.58 3.79 23.01
C TYR A 297 -12.03 5.17 23.35
N THR A 298 -11.76 6.01 22.35
CA THR A 298 -11.38 7.40 22.58
C THR A 298 -12.50 8.30 22.08
N ILE A 299 -13.15 8.99 23.00
CA ILE A 299 -14.28 9.86 22.73
C ILE A 299 -13.78 11.29 22.79
N GLY A 300 -14.15 12.11 21.83
CA GLY A 300 -13.77 13.52 21.82
C GLY A 300 -14.53 14.27 20.73
N THR A 301 -13.93 15.36 20.26
CA THR A 301 -14.54 16.22 19.25
C THR A 301 -13.62 16.43 18.05
N ILE A 302 -14.22 16.51 16.86
CA ILE A 302 -13.57 17.04 15.67
C ILE A 302 -14.50 18.13 15.13
N GLY A 303 -14.06 19.39 15.23
CA GLY A 303 -14.95 20.53 14.97
C GLY A 303 -16.16 20.48 15.90
N THR A 304 -17.36 20.47 15.32
CA THR A 304 -18.62 20.44 16.08
C THR A 304 -19.15 19.02 16.33
N HIS A 305 -18.44 17.99 15.88
CA HIS A 305 -18.93 16.61 15.92
C HIS A 305 -18.31 15.84 17.08
N HIS A 306 -19.15 15.12 17.81
CA HIS A 306 -18.70 14.14 18.79
C HIS A 306 -18.36 12.84 18.08
N ILE A 307 -17.15 12.35 18.34
CA ILE A 307 -16.61 11.18 17.68
C ILE A 307 -16.19 10.13 18.69
N VAL A 308 -16.12 8.88 18.24
CA VAL A 308 -15.49 7.78 18.97
C VAL A 308 -14.51 7.06 18.07
N SER A 309 -13.26 6.91 18.50
CA SER A 309 -12.27 6.05 17.83
C SER A 309 -12.06 4.75 18.59
N THR A 310 -11.75 3.67 17.88
CA THR A 310 -11.32 2.39 18.47
C THR A 310 -10.21 1.75 17.64
N LYS A 311 -9.37 0.95 18.30
CA LYS A 311 -8.44 0.02 17.65
C LYS A 311 -8.95 -1.41 17.84
N LEU A 312 -8.92 -2.20 16.77
CA LEU A 312 -9.22 -3.62 16.85
C LEU A 312 -8.19 -4.38 17.72
N PRO A 313 -8.64 -5.34 18.55
CA PRO A 313 -7.82 -6.00 19.56
C PRO A 313 -6.96 -7.14 19.04
N LEU A 314 -7.32 -7.74 17.90
CA LEU A 314 -6.58 -8.82 17.28
C LEU A 314 -6.54 -8.59 15.77
N ILE A 315 -5.34 -8.74 15.21
CA ILE A 315 -5.02 -8.35 13.84
C ILE A 315 -4.73 -9.60 13.01
N GLY A 316 -4.97 -9.51 11.70
CA GLY A 316 -4.62 -10.54 10.73
C GLY A 316 -5.78 -11.43 10.28
N ARG A 317 -5.43 -12.45 9.50
CA ARG A 317 -6.37 -13.27 8.72
C ARG A 317 -6.76 -14.60 9.37
N SER A 318 -6.35 -14.84 10.62
CA SER A 318 -6.80 -16.03 11.34
C SER A 318 -8.31 -15.95 11.59
N ARG A 319 -8.98 -17.10 11.64
CA ARG A 319 -10.42 -17.13 11.96
C ARG A 319 -10.73 -16.43 13.29
N THR A 320 -9.84 -16.57 14.28
CA THR A 320 -9.96 -15.90 15.57
C THR A 320 -9.88 -14.38 15.44
N ALA A 321 -8.93 -13.86 14.65
CA ALA A 321 -8.80 -12.43 14.37
C ALA A 321 -10.05 -11.90 13.65
N GLN A 322 -10.51 -12.59 12.60
CA GLN A 322 -11.71 -12.21 11.86
C GLN A 322 -12.97 -12.13 12.76
N ILE A 323 -13.18 -13.14 13.62
CA ILE A 323 -14.29 -13.15 14.58
C ILE A 323 -14.16 -12.00 15.59
N SER A 324 -12.94 -11.77 16.09
CA SER A 324 -12.66 -10.69 17.04
C SER A 324 -12.93 -9.31 16.44
N THR A 325 -12.52 -9.08 15.19
CA THR A 325 -12.77 -7.86 14.42
C THR A 325 -14.26 -7.59 14.25
N GLY A 326 -15.02 -8.57 13.78
CA GLY A 326 -16.47 -8.42 13.59
C GLY A 326 -17.22 -8.20 14.91
N SER A 327 -16.84 -8.93 15.96
CA SER A 327 -17.43 -8.79 17.31
C SER A 327 -17.16 -7.42 17.91
N THR A 328 -15.92 -6.92 17.81
CA THR A 328 -15.52 -5.60 18.34
C THR A 328 -16.24 -4.49 17.60
N THR A 329 -16.30 -4.56 16.27
CA THR A 329 -17.03 -3.59 15.44
C THR A 329 -18.51 -3.56 15.80
N THR A 330 -19.16 -4.72 15.88
CA THR A 330 -20.56 -4.84 16.31
C THR A 330 -20.78 -4.28 17.71
N ARG A 331 -19.83 -4.50 18.63
CA ARG A 331 -19.92 -3.98 20.00
C ARG A 331 -19.77 -2.46 20.06
N LEU A 332 -18.86 -1.87 19.30
CA LEU A 332 -18.73 -0.42 19.17
C LEU A 332 -20.08 0.17 18.74
N LEU A 333 -20.65 -0.33 17.65
CA LEU A 333 -21.90 0.18 17.08
C LEU A 333 -23.10 -0.08 18.00
N GLY A 334 -23.13 -1.22 18.70
CA GLY A 334 -24.16 -1.50 19.71
C GLY A 334 -24.03 -0.66 20.99
N THR A 335 -22.81 -0.23 21.34
CA THR A 335 -22.54 0.65 22.50
C THR A 335 -22.89 2.10 22.18
N PHE A 336 -22.55 2.56 20.96
CA PHE A 336 -22.78 3.93 20.50
C PHE A 336 -23.86 3.96 19.41
N GLN A 337 -25.10 3.74 19.82
CA GLN A 337 -26.26 3.59 18.93
C GLN A 337 -26.62 4.84 18.11
N TYR A 338 -26.06 6.00 18.45
CA TYR A 338 -26.27 7.27 17.74
C TYR A 338 -25.27 7.50 16.61
N VAL A 339 -24.35 6.57 16.37
CA VAL A 339 -23.40 6.64 15.25
C VAL A 339 -24.17 6.58 13.93
N GLN A 340 -24.00 7.61 13.11
CA GLN A 340 -24.59 7.76 11.78
C GLN A 340 -23.57 7.51 10.68
N HIS A 341 -22.32 7.90 10.91
CA HIS A 341 -21.22 7.79 9.95
C HIS A 341 -20.08 6.96 10.54
N VAL A 342 -19.51 6.06 9.73
CA VAL A 342 -18.31 5.29 10.10
C VAL A 342 -17.16 5.60 9.16
N PHE A 343 -16.02 5.97 9.70
CA PHE A 343 -14.76 6.09 8.97
C PHE A 343 -13.86 4.90 9.28
N ILE A 344 -13.32 4.26 8.25
CA ILE A 344 -12.29 3.23 8.38
C ILE A 344 -10.98 3.87 7.92
N ILE A 345 -10.04 4.01 8.84
CA ILE A 345 -8.76 4.69 8.61
C ILE A 345 -7.62 3.71 8.82
N GLY A 346 -6.74 3.60 7.83
CA GLY A 346 -5.57 2.75 7.95
C GLY A 346 -4.48 3.04 6.93
N CYS A 347 -3.58 2.07 6.77
CA CYS A 347 -2.62 2.05 5.68
C CYS A 347 -2.91 0.95 4.67
N ALA A 348 -2.42 1.09 3.44
CA ALA A 348 -2.62 0.12 2.36
C ALA A 348 -1.40 0.04 1.45
N GLY A 349 -1.38 -0.97 0.59
CA GLY A 349 -0.37 -1.13 -0.46
C GLY A 349 -0.83 -0.52 -1.77
N GLY A 350 -0.11 0.49 -2.26
CA GLY A 350 -0.46 1.21 -3.49
C GLY A 350 -0.04 0.44 -4.73
N ILE A 351 -0.76 0.63 -5.85
CA ILE A 351 -0.37 0.09 -7.15
C ILE A 351 0.47 1.14 -7.89
N PRO A 352 1.78 0.91 -8.09
CA PRO A 352 2.63 1.88 -8.77
C PRO A 352 2.31 1.89 -10.27
N HIS A 353 2.31 3.07 -10.87
CA HIS A 353 2.31 3.24 -12.32
C HIS A 353 3.72 3.66 -12.77
N TYR A 354 4.40 2.86 -13.57
CA TYR A 354 5.84 3.01 -13.83
C TYR A 354 6.18 4.12 -14.83
N ILE A 355 5.22 4.53 -15.67
CA ILE A 355 5.44 5.48 -16.77
C ILE A 355 4.76 6.84 -16.52
N ASP A 356 3.45 6.84 -16.39
CA ASP A 356 2.65 8.04 -16.18
C ASP A 356 2.74 8.54 -14.73
N ALA A 357 3.44 9.66 -14.55
CA ALA A 357 3.58 10.34 -13.28
C ALA A 357 2.25 10.80 -12.66
N SER A 358 1.24 11.12 -13.48
CA SER A 358 -0.06 11.56 -13.00
C SER A 358 -0.83 10.42 -12.34
N LYS A 359 -0.69 9.18 -12.86
CA LYS A 359 -1.29 7.96 -12.32
C LYS A 359 -0.43 7.31 -11.21
N HIS A 360 0.84 7.67 -11.10
CA HIS A 360 1.78 7.02 -10.20
C HIS A 360 1.49 7.26 -8.70
N ILE A 361 1.13 6.18 -8.00
CA ILE A 361 0.91 6.18 -6.54
C ILE A 361 2.26 6.10 -5.82
N ARG A 362 2.45 6.93 -4.78
CA ARG A 362 3.63 6.91 -3.90
C ARG A 362 3.27 6.62 -2.46
N ARG A 363 4.29 6.28 -1.67
CA ARG A 363 4.13 6.20 -0.22
C ARG A 363 3.77 7.59 0.33
N GLY A 364 2.88 7.60 1.31
CA GLY A 364 2.24 8.81 1.82
C GLY A 364 1.06 9.33 1.00
N ASP A 365 0.79 8.80 -0.20
CA ASP A 365 -0.44 9.12 -0.93
C ASP A 365 -1.67 8.66 -0.14
N ILE A 366 -2.76 9.38 -0.30
CA ILE A 366 -4.04 9.09 0.32
C ILE A 366 -4.96 8.50 -0.74
N ILE A 367 -5.45 7.30 -0.49
CA ILE A 367 -6.49 6.67 -1.29
C ILE A 367 -7.81 6.74 -0.53
N VAL A 368 -8.82 7.28 -1.19
CA VAL A 368 -10.19 7.31 -0.70
C VAL A 368 -10.96 6.24 -1.47
N GLY A 369 -11.51 5.27 -0.75
CA GLY A 369 -12.45 4.30 -1.30
C GLY A 369 -13.62 5.07 -1.90
N TYR A 370 -13.75 5.05 -3.22
CA TYR A 370 -14.67 5.89 -3.96
C TYR A 370 -15.49 5.05 -4.97
N PRO A 371 -16.79 5.34 -5.15
CA PRO A 371 -17.69 4.50 -5.95
C PRO A 371 -17.19 4.35 -7.39
N ASN A 372 -17.10 3.10 -7.86
CA ASN A 372 -16.87 2.79 -9.27
C ASN A 372 -18.17 2.88 -10.09
N GLU A 373 -18.18 2.42 -11.35
CA GLU A 373 -19.38 2.43 -12.20
C GLU A 373 -20.56 1.61 -11.62
N GLU A 374 -20.30 0.66 -10.73
CA GLU A 374 -21.30 -0.16 -10.02
C GLU A 374 -21.57 0.31 -8.58
N ASP A 375 -21.05 1.49 -8.24
CA ASP A 375 -21.03 2.16 -6.94
C ASP A 375 -20.24 1.48 -5.81
N TYR A 376 -19.42 0.47 -6.12
CA TYR A 376 -18.62 -0.21 -5.10
C TYR A 376 -17.41 0.61 -4.68
N VAL A 377 -17.12 0.58 -3.38
CA VAL A 377 -15.97 1.27 -2.76
C VAL A 377 -14.91 0.30 -2.25
N TYR A 378 -15.33 -0.95 -1.97
CA TYR A 378 -14.45 -2.02 -1.52
C TYR A 378 -14.85 -3.36 -2.13
N GLY A 379 -13.88 -4.15 -2.56
CA GLY A 379 -14.10 -5.50 -3.10
C GLY A 379 -13.21 -6.53 -2.42
N ILE A 380 -13.81 -7.60 -1.90
CA ILE A 380 -13.09 -8.80 -1.48
C ILE A 380 -13.03 -9.73 -2.67
N TYR A 381 -11.85 -10.14 -3.11
CA TYR A 381 -11.70 -11.11 -4.18
C TYR A 381 -10.97 -12.36 -3.70
N GLU A 382 -11.64 -13.49 -3.89
CA GLU A 382 -11.07 -14.81 -3.67
C GLU A 382 -11.05 -15.56 -4.99
N ALA A 383 -9.88 -16.12 -5.32
CA ALA A 383 -9.75 -16.99 -6.47
C ALA A 383 -10.06 -18.42 -6.04
N GLU A 384 -11.14 -18.99 -6.56
CA GLU A 384 -11.46 -20.40 -6.42
C GLU A 384 -11.01 -21.17 -7.66
N LYS A 385 -10.47 -22.37 -7.48
CA LYS A 385 -10.05 -23.22 -8.59
C LYS A 385 -11.28 -23.91 -9.18
N SER A 386 -11.68 -23.53 -10.39
CA SER A 386 -12.77 -24.16 -11.14
C SER A 386 -12.22 -25.20 -12.15
N ALA A 387 -13.12 -25.93 -12.81
CA ALA A 387 -12.76 -26.91 -13.84
C ALA A 387 -12.12 -26.25 -15.09
N GLU A 388 -12.42 -24.97 -15.33
CA GLU A 388 -11.94 -24.18 -16.48
C GLU A 388 -10.78 -23.23 -16.10
N GLY A 389 -10.37 -23.18 -14.83
CA GLY A 389 -9.27 -22.33 -14.37
C GLY A 389 -9.49 -21.78 -12.97
N TYR A 390 -9.44 -20.45 -12.84
CA TYR A 390 -9.78 -19.75 -11.60
C TYR A 390 -11.03 -18.90 -11.83
N GLU A 391 -12.03 -19.06 -10.96
CA GLU A 391 -13.19 -18.18 -10.89
C GLU A 391 -13.02 -17.19 -9.74
N PHE A 392 -13.44 -15.95 -9.97
CA PHE A 392 -13.43 -14.91 -8.96
C PHE A 392 -14.74 -14.96 -8.18
N VAL A 393 -14.66 -15.33 -6.91
CA VAL A 393 -15.74 -15.06 -5.97
C VAL A 393 -15.47 -13.68 -5.39
N SER A 394 -16.30 -12.71 -5.77
CA SER A 394 -16.19 -11.33 -5.30
C SER A 394 -17.32 -10.99 -4.34
N THR A 395 -16.97 -10.48 -3.16
CA THR A 395 -17.93 -9.80 -2.29
C THR A 395 -17.62 -8.31 -2.31
N CYS A 396 -18.47 -7.53 -2.95
CA CYS A 396 -18.29 -6.09 -3.10
C CYS A 396 -19.23 -5.31 -2.17
N TYR A 397 -18.72 -4.20 -1.65
CA TYR A 397 -19.38 -3.39 -0.64
C TYR A 397 -19.56 -1.96 -1.14
N LYS A 398 -20.76 -1.42 -0.88
CA LYS A 398 -21.09 -0.02 -1.12
C LYS A 398 -21.87 0.60 0.04
N PRO A 399 -21.72 1.90 0.27
CA PRO A 399 -22.62 2.63 1.17
C PRO A 399 -24.04 2.62 0.61
N LYS A 400 -25.04 2.62 1.49
CA LYS A 400 -26.44 2.85 1.10
C LYS A 400 -26.77 4.35 1.03
N SER A 401 -26.09 5.13 1.86
CA SER A 401 -26.19 6.59 1.90
C SER A 401 -24.90 7.24 1.37
N PHE A 402 -25.02 8.00 0.30
CA PHE A 402 -23.91 8.68 -0.37
C PHE A 402 -23.60 10.07 0.19
N GLN A 403 -24.14 10.44 1.35
CA GLN A 403 -23.96 11.79 1.93
C GLN A 403 -22.49 12.19 2.07
N LEU A 404 -21.62 11.29 2.57
CA LEU A 404 -20.19 11.58 2.69
C LEU A 404 -19.51 11.78 1.32
N TYR A 405 -19.98 11.09 0.28
CA TYR A 405 -19.44 11.17 -1.07
C TYR A 405 -19.90 12.44 -1.79
N GLN A 406 -21.14 12.88 -1.55
CA GLN A 406 -21.61 14.19 -2.00
C GLN A 406 -20.78 15.34 -1.43
N LEU A 407 -20.27 15.22 -0.20
CA LEU A 407 -19.34 16.19 0.39
C LEU A 407 -17.94 16.12 -0.23
N LEU A 408 -17.56 14.95 -0.77
CA LEU A 408 -16.28 14.76 -1.45
C LEU A 408 -16.24 15.33 -2.86
N GLU A 409 -17.34 15.34 -3.61
CA GLU A 409 -17.38 15.85 -5.00
C GLU A 409 -16.71 17.21 -5.17
N PRO A 410 -17.11 18.28 -4.43
CA PRO A 410 -16.47 19.58 -4.59
C PRO A 410 -14.98 19.58 -4.18
N ILE A 411 -14.58 18.73 -3.23
CA ILE A 411 -13.18 18.58 -2.82
C ILE A 411 -12.39 17.92 -3.96
N LYS A 412 -12.93 16.86 -4.54
CA LYS A 412 -12.33 16.11 -5.65
C LYS A 412 -12.19 16.98 -6.89
N GLU A 413 -13.25 17.68 -7.30
CA GLU A 413 -13.24 18.59 -8.46
C GLU A 413 -12.20 19.71 -8.27
N ASN A 414 -12.21 20.37 -7.11
CA ASN A 414 -11.26 21.44 -6.79
C ASN A 414 -9.81 20.92 -6.78
N TYR A 415 -9.58 19.76 -6.18
CA TYR A 415 -8.28 19.13 -6.12
C TYR A 415 -7.77 18.77 -7.53
N GLN A 416 -8.59 18.09 -8.33
CA GLN A 416 -8.24 17.69 -9.69
C GLN A 416 -7.89 18.88 -10.58
N GLN A 417 -8.61 20.00 -10.45
CA GLN A 417 -8.36 21.21 -11.23
C GLN A 417 -7.09 21.96 -10.83
N THR A 418 -6.72 21.95 -9.54
CA THR A 418 -5.69 22.87 -9.02
C THR A 418 -4.39 22.18 -8.57
N HIS A 419 -4.39 20.88 -8.27
CA HIS A 419 -3.22 20.21 -7.65
C HIS A 419 -1.95 20.21 -8.51
N LEU A 420 -2.07 20.15 -9.84
CA LEU A 420 -0.91 20.15 -10.75
C LEU A 420 -0.23 21.52 -10.90
N ASN A 421 -1.02 22.60 -10.83
CA ASN A 421 -0.55 23.98 -11.09
C ASN A 421 -0.63 24.88 -9.85
N ARG A 422 -0.66 24.30 -8.65
CA ARG A 422 -0.84 25.07 -7.42
C ARG A 422 0.40 25.89 -7.07
N SER A 423 0.16 27.13 -6.65
CA SER A 423 1.18 27.97 -6.03
C SER A 423 1.76 27.31 -4.77
N SER A 424 3.00 27.64 -4.43
CA SER A 424 3.61 27.27 -3.14
C SER A 424 2.79 27.77 -1.94
N THR A 425 2.01 28.84 -2.10
CA THR A 425 1.19 29.45 -1.05
C THR A 425 -0.20 28.82 -0.87
N HIS A 426 -0.69 28.05 -1.85
CA HIS A 426 -1.99 27.39 -1.72
C HIS A 426 -1.84 26.15 -0.84
N ARG A 427 -2.61 26.09 0.25
CA ARG A 427 -2.63 24.99 1.22
C ARG A 427 -4.05 24.46 1.38
N TYR A 428 -4.17 23.15 1.29
CA TYR A 428 -5.43 22.48 1.60
C TYR A 428 -5.55 22.21 3.11
N PRO A 429 -6.77 22.08 3.66
CA PRO A 429 -6.96 21.86 5.09
C PRO A 429 -6.20 20.65 5.65
N TRP A 430 -6.18 19.53 4.92
CA TRP A 430 -5.50 18.31 5.36
C TRP A 430 -3.98 18.47 5.46
N GLU A 431 -3.36 19.36 4.69
CA GLU A 431 -1.91 19.61 4.79
C GLU A 431 -1.58 20.29 6.11
N LYS A 432 -2.42 21.22 6.56
CA LYS A 432 -2.29 21.84 7.88
C LYS A 432 -2.53 20.82 9.00
N PHE A 433 -3.58 20.01 8.89
CA PHE A 433 -3.85 18.97 9.89
C PHE A 433 -2.73 17.93 9.96
N LEU A 434 -2.10 17.60 8.84
CA LEU A 434 -0.92 16.73 8.79
C LEU A 434 0.27 17.38 9.52
N GLU A 435 0.59 18.65 9.23
CA GLU A 435 1.65 19.38 9.93
C GLU A 435 1.42 19.45 11.45
N ASP A 436 0.19 19.73 11.89
CA ASP A 436 -0.17 19.80 13.30
C ASP A 436 -0.12 18.41 13.96
N GLY A 437 -0.56 17.37 13.26
CA GLY A 437 -0.47 15.98 13.70
C GLY A 437 0.98 15.49 13.86
N ILE A 438 1.88 15.85 12.93
CA ILE A 438 3.30 15.54 13.02
C ILE A 438 3.90 16.19 14.27
N LYS A 439 3.63 17.48 14.50
CA LYS A 439 4.11 18.20 15.69
C LYS A 439 3.61 17.54 16.97
N TYR A 440 2.33 17.17 17.02
CA TYR A 440 1.73 16.51 18.17
C TYR A 440 2.37 15.14 18.46
N LEU A 441 2.60 14.30 17.45
CA LEU A 441 3.21 12.98 17.67
C LEU A 441 4.69 13.09 18.05
N LEU A 442 5.44 13.99 17.40
CA LEU A 442 6.85 14.25 17.74
C LEU A 442 7.02 14.78 19.16
N SER A 443 6.11 15.64 19.65
CA SER A 443 6.16 16.13 21.04
C SER A 443 5.95 15.01 22.07
N HIS A 444 5.44 13.85 21.65
CA HIS A 444 5.25 12.66 22.48
C HIS A 444 6.26 11.54 22.14
N ASN A 445 7.39 11.87 21.49
CA ASN A 445 8.44 10.92 21.10
C ASN A 445 7.97 9.79 20.16
N ILE A 446 7.00 10.08 19.29
CA ILE A 446 6.50 9.13 18.30
C ILE A 446 6.96 9.58 16.93
N ASP A 447 7.83 8.77 16.33
CA ASP A 447 8.28 9.04 14.97
C ASP A 447 7.15 8.76 13.98
N CYS A 448 6.89 9.78 13.18
CA CYS A 448 5.94 9.75 12.09
C CYS A 448 6.48 10.53 10.88
N LEU A 449 7.79 10.79 10.84
CA LEU A 449 8.39 11.51 9.73
C LEU A 449 8.56 10.57 8.52
N PRO A 450 8.30 11.06 7.31
CA PRO A 450 8.55 10.29 6.11
C PRO A 450 10.04 10.15 5.87
N GLN A 451 10.44 9.04 5.26
CA GLN A 451 11.84 8.83 4.92
C GLN A 451 12.30 9.69 3.74
N SER A 452 13.53 10.19 3.83
CA SER A 452 14.14 11.07 2.83
C SER A 452 14.44 10.39 1.48
N ASN A 453 14.47 9.05 1.44
CA ASN A 453 14.74 8.26 0.25
C ASN A 453 13.52 7.37 -0.11
N ASP A 454 12.37 7.98 -0.43
CA ASP A 454 11.29 7.21 -1.05
C ASP A 454 11.75 6.72 -2.44
N ARG A 455 11.77 5.41 -2.60
CA ARG A 455 12.09 4.71 -3.83
C ARG A 455 11.14 3.55 -3.97
N LEU A 456 10.82 3.23 -5.22
CA LEU A 456 10.09 2.01 -5.52
C LEU A 456 11.05 0.83 -5.38
N CYS A 457 11.03 0.20 -4.21
CA CYS A 457 11.83 -0.97 -3.91
C CYS A 457 10.97 -2.23 -4.05
N ILE A 458 11.38 -3.13 -4.93
CA ILE A 458 10.77 -4.44 -5.09
C ILE A 458 11.76 -5.46 -4.58
N LYS A 459 11.36 -6.20 -3.54
CA LYS A 459 12.15 -7.28 -2.98
C LYS A 459 11.74 -8.57 -3.67
N THR A 460 12.68 -9.24 -4.33
CA THR A 460 12.43 -10.54 -4.94
C THR A 460 12.45 -11.64 -3.88
N GLU A 461 11.92 -12.82 -4.20
CA GLU A 461 11.96 -13.99 -3.29
C GLU A 461 13.39 -14.33 -2.79
N ASN A 462 14.41 -13.97 -3.56
CA ASN A 462 15.82 -14.25 -3.23
C ASN A 462 16.49 -13.18 -2.38
N ASN A 463 15.72 -12.24 -1.81
CA ASN A 463 16.22 -11.03 -1.13
C ASN A 463 17.06 -10.10 -2.04
N GLU A 464 16.93 -10.19 -3.36
CA GLU A 464 17.49 -9.16 -4.25
C GLU A 464 16.56 -7.94 -4.21
N ILE A 465 17.14 -6.75 -4.27
CA ILE A 465 16.39 -5.50 -4.22
C ILE A 465 16.49 -4.84 -5.59
N ILE A 466 15.34 -4.49 -6.14
CA ILE A 466 15.22 -3.69 -7.36
C ILE A 466 14.78 -2.31 -6.92
N GLU A 467 15.61 -1.30 -7.16
CA GLU A 467 15.27 0.10 -6.90
C GLU A 467 14.91 0.80 -8.22
N ILE A 468 13.68 1.30 -8.30
CA ILE A 468 13.16 2.05 -9.44
C ILE A 468 12.94 3.49 -9.00
N GLU A 469 13.39 4.45 -9.81
CA GLU A 469 13.08 5.85 -9.58
C GLU A 469 11.60 6.13 -9.90
N HIS A 470 10.99 7.03 -9.15
CA HIS A 470 9.63 7.42 -9.45
C HIS A 470 9.57 8.21 -10.77
N PRO A 471 8.54 8.02 -11.61
CA PRO A 471 8.42 8.72 -12.91
C PRO A 471 8.33 10.25 -12.81
N ASN A 472 8.28 10.85 -11.61
CA ASN A 472 8.36 12.29 -11.39
C ASN A 472 9.16 12.65 -10.12
N ASN A 473 10.47 12.79 -10.24
CA ASN A 473 11.33 13.11 -9.10
C ASN A 473 11.06 14.52 -8.47
N GLU A 474 10.16 15.35 -9.01
CA GLU A 474 9.88 16.69 -8.49
C GLU A 474 8.99 16.69 -7.25
N ARG A 475 8.14 15.66 -7.08
CA ARG A 475 7.27 15.55 -5.91
C ARG A 475 8.06 15.07 -4.68
N LYS A 476 8.71 16.03 -4.02
CA LYS A 476 9.55 15.85 -2.82
C LYS A 476 8.95 16.45 -1.55
N ASP A 477 7.93 17.30 -1.67
CA ASP A 477 7.25 17.88 -0.51
C ASP A 477 6.29 16.85 0.08
N TYR A 478 6.76 16.13 1.09
CA TYR A 478 6.00 15.10 1.78
C TYR A 478 4.75 15.68 2.45
N LEU A 479 4.80 16.89 3.00
CA LEU A 479 3.65 17.58 3.62
C LEU A 479 2.50 17.85 2.64
N ARG A 480 2.67 17.54 1.36
CA ARG A 480 1.64 17.62 0.34
C ARG A 480 1.36 16.25 -0.29
N PRO A 481 0.78 15.31 0.47
CA PRO A 481 0.40 14.01 -0.08
C PRO A 481 -0.63 14.18 -1.21
N ALA A 482 -0.55 13.33 -2.22
CA ALA A 482 -1.52 13.31 -3.30
C ALA A 482 -2.74 12.51 -2.86
N ILE A 483 -3.92 12.92 -3.34
CA ILE A 483 -5.17 12.24 -3.05
C ILE A 483 -5.67 11.59 -4.33
N ARG A 484 -6.08 10.33 -4.22
CA ARG A 484 -6.68 9.57 -5.31
C ARG A 484 -7.98 8.94 -4.84
N PHE A 485 -8.91 8.84 -5.76
CA PHE A 485 -10.25 8.35 -5.51
C PHE A 485 -10.47 7.12 -6.39
N GLY A 486 -10.71 5.97 -5.78
CA GLY A 486 -10.93 4.74 -6.52
C GLY A 486 -11.21 3.57 -5.58
N MET A 487 -11.34 2.38 -6.15
CA MET A 487 -11.74 1.22 -5.38
C MET A 487 -10.55 0.66 -4.58
N ILE A 488 -10.85 0.15 -3.39
CA ILE A 488 -9.89 -0.56 -2.54
C ILE A 488 -10.23 -2.05 -2.60
N ALA A 489 -9.23 -2.91 -2.76
CA ALA A 489 -9.45 -4.35 -2.79
C ALA A 489 -8.79 -5.07 -1.62
N GLY A 490 -9.40 -6.13 -1.13
CA GLY A 490 -8.79 -7.03 -0.16
C GLY A 490 -9.08 -8.48 -0.48
N GLY A 491 -8.47 -9.39 0.26
CA GLY A 491 -8.68 -10.83 0.10
C GLY A 491 -7.38 -11.62 0.12
N LYS A 492 -7.46 -12.84 0.65
CA LYS A 492 -6.28 -13.68 0.96
C LYS A 492 -5.45 -14.05 -0.27
N ASN A 493 -6.10 -14.31 -1.40
CA ASN A 493 -5.45 -14.80 -2.62
C ASN A 493 -4.91 -13.68 -3.51
N ILE A 494 -5.38 -12.44 -3.32
CA ILE A 494 -4.89 -11.28 -4.08
C ILE A 494 -3.46 -10.97 -3.68
N LEU A 495 -3.16 -11.06 -2.38
CA LEU A 495 -1.87 -10.69 -1.83
C LEU A 495 -0.75 -11.61 -2.30
N THR A 496 -1.07 -12.87 -2.58
CA THR A 496 -0.10 -13.92 -2.91
C THR A 496 0.05 -14.18 -4.41
N ASN A 497 -0.77 -13.57 -5.27
CA ASN A 497 -0.72 -13.81 -6.71
C ASN A 497 -0.92 -12.54 -7.52
N ASP A 498 0.18 -12.05 -8.10
CA ASP A 498 0.20 -10.81 -8.85
C ASP A 498 -0.58 -10.88 -10.19
N TYR A 499 -0.86 -12.06 -10.75
CA TYR A 499 -1.77 -12.19 -11.91
C TYR A 499 -3.20 -11.75 -11.54
N PHE A 500 -3.64 -12.05 -10.31
CA PHE A 500 -4.93 -11.59 -9.81
C PHE A 500 -4.91 -10.09 -9.55
N LYS A 501 -3.82 -9.55 -8.98
CA LYS A 501 -3.65 -8.09 -8.86
C LYS A 501 -3.77 -7.42 -10.22
N ILE A 502 -3.16 -8.00 -11.26
CA ILE A 502 -3.24 -7.49 -12.64
C ILE A 502 -4.67 -7.43 -13.14
N THR A 503 -5.32 -8.58 -13.14
CA THR A 503 -6.70 -8.70 -13.64
C THR A 503 -7.67 -7.77 -12.91
N LEU A 504 -7.49 -7.55 -11.61
CA LEU A 504 -8.36 -6.69 -10.79
C LEU A 504 -8.12 -5.19 -11.03
N CYS A 505 -6.88 -4.78 -11.26
CA CYS A 505 -6.57 -3.38 -11.58
C CYS A 505 -7.29 -2.96 -12.86
N ASP A 506 -7.21 -3.80 -13.90
CA ASP A 506 -7.76 -3.50 -15.22
C ASP A 506 -9.28 -3.52 -15.22
N LYS A 507 -9.89 -4.48 -14.52
CA LYS A 507 -11.35 -4.67 -14.55
C LYS A 507 -12.10 -3.78 -13.57
N CYS A 508 -11.52 -3.45 -12.43
CA CYS A 508 -12.27 -2.88 -11.31
C CYS A 508 -11.72 -1.53 -10.81
N ASN A 509 -10.71 -0.96 -11.48
CA ASN A 509 -10.08 0.30 -11.10
C ASN A 509 -9.62 0.32 -9.63
N VAL A 510 -8.98 -0.78 -9.21
CA VAL A 510 -8.36 -0.91 -7.89
C VAL A 510 -7.12 -0.03 -7.82
N LEU A 511 -7.02 0.81 -6.77
CA LEU A 511 -5.87 1.68 -6.54
C LEU A 511 -4.93 1.19 -5.44
N CYS A 512 -5.47 0.46 -4.46
CA CYS A 512 -4.66 -0.12 -3.40
C CYS A 512 -5.27 -1.41 -2.85
N PHE A 513 -4.41 -2.19 -2.19
CA PHE A 513 -4.80 -3.41 -1.50
C PHE A 513 -4.75 -3.23 0.02
N ASP A 514 -5.77 -3.76 0.69
CA ASP A 514 -5.87 -3.82 2.13
C ASP A 514 -5.89 -5.28 2.61
N SER A 515 -5.30 -5.53 3.78
CA SER A 515 -5.13 -6.86 4.35
C SER A 515 -6.06 -7.15 5.53
N GLU A 516 -6.89 -6.22 6.02
CA GLU A 516 -7.43 -6.29 7.38
C GLU A 516 -8.89 -5.80 7.57
N ILE A 517 -9.50 -5.09 6.63
CA ILE A 517 -10.80 -4.40 6.86
C ILE A 517 -12.05 -5.19 6.44
N ASP A 518 -11.92 -6.35 5.79
CA ASP A 518 -13.03 -7.17 5.28
C ASP A 518 -14.17 -7.34 6.30
N GLN A 519 -13.81 -7.78 7.51
CA GLN A 519 -14.77 -8.08 8.58
C GLN A 519 -15.32 -6.81 9.24
N VAL A 520 -14.59 -5.70 9.16
CA VAL A 520 -15.07 -4.40 9.64
C VAL A 520 -16.24 -3.94 8.78
N ILE A 521 -16.09 -3.98 7.45
CA ILE A 521 -17.12 -3.54 6.52
C ILE A 521 -18.35 -4.44 6.59
N ALA A 522 -18.15 -5.77 6.66
CA ALA A 522 -19.24 -6.72 6.85
C ALA A 522 -20.03 -6.43 8.16
N ALA A 523 -19.33 -6.14 9.25
CA ALA A 523 -19.98 -5.79 10.52
C ALA A 523 -20.70 -4.43 10.47
N ILE A 524 -20.14 -3.42 9.81
CA ILE A 524 -20.79 -2.11 9.62
C ILE A 524 -22.14 -2.28 8.89
N GLN A 525 -22.14 -2.99 7.76
CA GLN A 525 -23.37 -3.24 7.01
C GLN A 525 -24.36 -4.11 7.79
N GLY A 526 -23.88 -5.13 8.50
CA GLY A 526 -24.70 -5.99 9.34
C GLY A 526 -25.35 -5.26 10.52
N ASN A 527 -24.76 -4.15 10.99
CA ASN A 527 -25.33 -3.27 12.00
C ASN A 527 -26.18 -2.13 11.40
N HIS A 528 -26.57 -2.24 10.12
CA HIS A 528 -27.40 -1.27 9.42
C HIS A 528 -26.84 0.16 9.38
N ILE A 529 -25.52 0.32 9.47
CA ILE A 529 -24.89 1.61 9.20
C ILE A 529 -24.85 1.82 7.69
N GLU A 530 -25.57 2.85 7.24
CA GLU A 530 -25.75 3.13 5.81
C GLU A 530 -24.68 4.05 5.23
N SER A 531 -23.97 4.80 6.08
CA SER A 531 -22.98 5.79 5.68
C SER A 531 -21.60 5.43 6.23
N PHE A 532 -20.70 5.04 5.34
CA PHE A 532 -19.31 4.78 5.70
C PHE A 532 -18.34 5.21 4.61
N MET A 533 -17.08 5.44 5.01
CA MET A 533 -15.99 5.84 4.11
C MET A 533 -14.69 5.17 4.53
N ILE A 534 -13.91 4.77 3.53
CA ILE A 534 -12.62 4.10 3.71
C ILE A 534 -11.53 5.05 3.21
N ILE A 535 -10.52 5.33 4.04
CA ILE A 535 -9.41 6.22 3.69
C ILE A 535 -8.11 5.56 4.14
N HIS A 536 -7.24 5.23 3.19
CA HIS A 536 -5.93 4.66 3.47
C HIS A 536 -4.80 5.57 3.05
N GLY A 537 -3.74 5.57 3.86
CA GLY A 537 -2.44 6.07 3.44
C GLY A 537 -1.60 4.96 2.84
N ILE A 538 -0.86 5.22 1.78
CA ILE A 538 -0.01 4.21 1.16
C ILE A 538 1.30 4.05 1.93
N SER A 539 1.57 2.90 2.53
CA SER A 539 2.83 2.64 3.25
C SER A 539 3.80 1.80 2.42
N ASP A 540 3.29 0.94 1.54
CA ASP A 540 4.09 0.11 0.63
C ASP A 540 3.41 -0.10 -0.72
N TYR A 541 3.91 -1.05 -1.51
CA TYR A 541 3.36 -1.43 -2.82
C TYR A 541 2.83 -2.87 -2.85
N HIS A 542 2.41 -3.37 -1.68
CA HIS A 542 1.89 -4.72 -1.49
C HIS A 542 0.48 -4.67 -0.88
N ASP A 543 0.36 -4.46 0.44
CA ASP A 543 -0.90 -4.42 1.19
C ASP A 543 -0.85 -3.53 2.44
N GLY A 544 0.25 -2.77 2.59
CA GLY A 544 0.49 -1.87 3.69
C GLY A 544 1.24 -2.49 4.88
N THR A 545 1.56 -3.80 4.84
CA THR A 545 2.14 -4.54 5.98
C THR A 545 3.67 -4.64 5.97
N LEU A 546 4.33 -4.42 4.83
CA LEU A 546 5.76 -4.71 4.67
C LEU A 546 6.68 -3.57 5.10
N ASN A 547 6.24 -2.33 4.94
CA ASN A 547 7.07 -1.15 5.20
C ASN A 547 6.65 -0.41 6.47
N LYS A 548 7.12 -0.91 7.61
CA LYS A 548 6.81 -0.39 8.95
C LYS A 548 7.19 1.08 9.15
N GLU A 549 8.25 1.54 8.50
CA GLU A 549 8.77 2.90 8.67
C GLU A 549 7.82 3.94 8.08
N TRP A 550 7.08 3.58 7.03
CA TRP A 550 6.09 4.46 6.40
C TRP A 550 4.69 4.37 7.01
N GLN A 551 4.38 3.30 7.73
CA GLN A 551 3.06 3.07 8.32
C GLN A 551 2.57 4.25 9.19
N PRO A 552 3.34 4.79 10.16
CA PRO A 552 2.89 5.91 10.97
C PRO A 552 2.57 7.17 10.15
N TYR A 553 3.47 7.53 9.22
CA TYR A 553 3.32 8.71 8.37
C TYR A 553 2.10 8.59 7.44
N SER A 554 1.96 7.45 6.78
CA SER A 554 0.87 7.20 5.83
C SER A 554 -0.49 7.21 6.52
N SER A 555 -0.60 6.56 7.68
CA SER A 555 -1.84 6.60 8.47
C SER A 555 -2.19 8.00 8.96
N LEU A 556 -1.19 8.83 9.28
CA LEU A 556 -1.38 10.22 9.64
C LEU A 556 -1.91 11.06 8.46
N CYS A 557 -1.42 10.82 7.24
CA CYS A 557 -1.94 11.44 6.03
C CYS A 557 -3.44 11.13 5.84
N ALA A 558 -3.83 9.86 6.01
CA ALA A 558 -5.23 9.44 5.92
C ALA A 558 -6.11 10.10 7.01
N ALA A 559 -5.64 10.12 8.26
CA ALA A 559 -6.34 10.74 9.38
C ALA A 559 -6.52 12.26 9.19
N ALA A 560 -5.51 12.94 8.65
CA ALA A 560 -5.58 14.38 8.35
C ALA A 560 -6.64 14.69 7.27
N PHE A 561 -6.75 13.84 6.25
CA PHE A 561 -7.80 13.97 5.24
C PHE A 561 -9.19 13.66 5.80
N MET A 562 -9.32 12.62 6.62
CA MET A 562 -10.56 12.33 7.38
C MET A 562 -11.02 13.56 8.18
N LYS A 563 -10.13 14.21 8.92
CA LYS A 563 -10.45 15.42 9.71
C LYS A 563 -11.07 16.50 8.82
N THR A 564 -10.55 16.69 7.60
CA THR A 564 -11.10 17.66 6.64
C THR A 564 -12.54 17.35 6.24
N ILE A 565 -12.86 16.08 6.00
CA ILE A 565 -14.21 15.65 5.63
C ILE A 565 -15.17 15.85 6.80
N ILE A 566 -14.76 15.50 8.02
CA ILE A 566 -15.61 15.64 9.21
C ILE A 566 -16.01 17.11 9.43
N TYR A 567 -15.10 18.07 9.21
CA TYR A 567 -15.43 19.51 9.25
C TYR A 567 -16.48 19.95 8.22
N LYS A 568 -16.70 19.18 7.15
CA LYS A 568 -17.70 19.47 6.11
C LYS A 568 -19.05 18.80 6.38
N ILE A 569 -19.13 17.86 7.31
CA ILE A 569 -20.40 17.20 7.66
C ILE A 569 -21.33 18.23 8.32
N PRO A 570 -22.56 18.42 7.83
CA PRO A 570 -23.54 19.32 8.46
C PRO A 570 -23.89 18.84 9.87
N ASN A 571 -24.02 19.78 10.81
CA ASN A 571 -24.45 19.44 12.16
C ASN A 571 -25.98 19.33 12.23
N ASN A 572 -26.51 18.12 12.03
CA ASN A 572 -27.96 17.88 12.02
C ASN A 572 -28.60 17.85 13.43
N LEU A 573 -27.82 18.05 14.50
CA LEU A 573 -28.31 18.04 15.89
C LEU A 573 -29.40 19.10 16.19
N TYR A 574 -29.64 20.05 15.29
CA TYR A 574 -30.74 21.04 15.44
C TYR A 574 -31.98 20.77 14.58
N ALA A 575 -31.92 19.86 13.59
CA ALA A 575 -33.04 19.64 12.67
C ALA A 575 -34.23 18.90 13.29
N HIS A 576 -34.03 18.17 14.40
CA HIS A 576 -35.09 17.43 15.10
C HIS A 576 -35.74 18.19 16.26
N SER A 577 -35.40 19.46 16.48
CA SER A 577 -36.03 20.30 17.53
C SER A 577 -37.30 21.03 17.07
N ASN A 578 -37.71 20.87 15.81
CA ASN A 578 -38.94 21.45 15.24
C ASN A 578 -40.02 20.42 14.87
N ILE A 579 -40.01 19.23 15.49
CA ILE A 579 -41.23 18.43 15.53
C ILE A 579 -42.06 19.00 16.68
N GLN A 580 -42.91 19.97 16.34
CA GLN A 580 -44.02 20.36 17.19
C GLN A 580 -44.74 19.09 17.64
N HIS A 581 -44.97 19.00 18.95
CA HIS A 581 -46.01 18.15 19.49
C HIS A 581 -47.32 18.49 18.78
N ASP A 582 -47.68 17.71 17.76
CA ASP A 582 -49.07 17.52 17.41
C ASP A 582 -49.65 16.61 18.50
N ASP A 583 -50.20 17.26 19.51
CA ASP A 583 -51.30 16.72 20.30
C ASP A 583 -52.45 16.41 19.33
N ASP A 584 -52.73 15.13 19.09
CA ASP A 584 -54.03 14.59 18.68
C ASP A 584 -53.91 13.05 18.76
N ILE A 585 -54.22 12.40 19.90
CA ILE A 585 -55.56 11.87 20.25
C ILE A 585 -56.21 11.07 19.11
N LEU A 586 -55.90 9.77 19.01
CA LEU A 586 -56.83 8.63 19.24
C LEU A 586 -56.15 7.28 19.01
#